data_AF-A0A258K6H8-F1
#
_entry.id   AF-A0A258K6H8-F1
#
_cell.length_a   1.000
_cell.length_b   1.000
_cell.length_c   1.000
_cell.angle_alpha   90.00
_cell.angle_beta   90.00
_cell.angle_gamma   90.00
#
_symmetry.space_group_name_H-M   'P 1'
#
loop_
_entity.id
_entity.type
_entity.pdbx_description
1 polymer ?
#
loop_
_entity_poly.entity_id
_entity_poly.type
_entity_poly.pdbx_seq_one_letter_code
_entity_poly.pdbx_strand_id
1 'polypeptide(L)'
;MFGKFSKGYRSGGFQQASGTTAAFFRPFDEESVGSYEAGAKLSFFDKRLRLGLSGYFSAFTGIQQNAILSASPVIIAVLNSGKAEIYGGEFEATALLGGLRLNASLGLIHPEFTDGPYKGSEVPTVAKTTFALSADYPIELSAGRLDLHVDYNYRSEVFFLNTVTITGAGPVPLTPFQRRSISQD
;
A
#
# COMPACT_ATOMS: atom_id res chain seq x y z
N MET A 1 9.19 -22.38 -6.81
CA MET A 1 7.94 -21.84 -6.22
C MET A 1 8.17 -21.55 -4.76
N PHE A 2 7.39 -20.67 -4.17
CA PHE A 2 7.41 -20.37 -2.74
C PHE A 2 6.02 -19.97 -2.25
N GLY A 3 5.84 -20.05 -0.94
CA GLY A 3 4.71 -19.48 -0.22
C GLY A 3 5.22 -18.90 1.09
N LYS A 4 4.59 -17.82 1.55
CA LYS A 4 4.96 -17.11 2.76
C LYS A 4 3.71 -16.67 3.48
N PHE A 5 3.77 -16.74 4.81
CA PHE A 5 2.84 -16.10 5.71
C PHE A 5 3.61 -15.17 6.63
N SER A 6 3.07 -13.98 6.88
CA SER A 6 3.67 -13.02 7.81
C SER A 6 2.58 -12.26 8.57
N LYS A 7 2.90 -11.91 9.82
CA LYS A 7 2.10 -10.97 10.61
C LYS A 7 2.96 -9.76 10.96
N GLY A 8 2.32 -8.61 11.01
CA GLY A 8 2.92 -7.35 11.45
C GLY A 8 1.93 -6.55 12.26
N TYR A 9 2.44 -5.55 12.97
CA TYR A 9 1.60 -4.62 13.72
C TYR A 9 2.27 -3.25 13.84
N ARG A 10 1.45 -2.21 14.02
CA ARG A 10 1.83 -0.88 14.45
C ARG A 10 1.19 -0.66 15.81
N SER A 11 2.01 -0.50 16.84
CA SER A 11 1.54 -0.38 18.22
C SER A 11 0.52 0.74 18.38
N GLY A 12 -0.37 0.58 19.35
CA GLY A 12 -1.20 1.67 19.83
C GLY A 12 -0.37 2.81 20.42
N GLY A 13 -1.04 3.89 20.79
CA GLY A 13 -0.38 5.08 21.31
C GLY A 13 -1.35 6.11 21.87
N PHE A 14 -0.80 7.27 22.22
CA PHE A 14 -1.57 8.42 22.70
C PHE A 14 -1.65 9.49 21.62
N GLN A 15 -2.69 10.31 21.67
CA GLN A 15 -2.83 11.42 20.74
C GLN A 15 -1.62 12.37 20.88
N GLN A 16 -0.99 12.72 19.76
CA GLN A 16 0.12 13.68 19.75
C GLN A 16 -0.34 15.13 19.90
N ALA A 17 -1.62 15.40 19.62
CA ALA A 17 -2.17 16.75 19.67
C ALA A 17 -2.56 17.12 21.11
N SER A 18 -2.13 18.31 21.54
CA SER A 18 -2.48 18.89 22.83
C SER A 18 -3.81 19.63 22.73
N GLY A 19 -4.77 19.27 23.58
CA GLY A 19 -6.01 20.03 23.72
C GLY A 19 -6.75 19.67 25.00
N THR A 20 -7.80 20.43 25.33
CA THR A 20 -8.55 20.31 26.58
C THR A 20 -9.73 19.33 26.50
N THR A 21 -10.04 18.81 25.30
CA THR A 21 -11.15 17.91 25.07
C THR A 21 -10.77 16.46 25.38
N ALA A 22 -11.70 15.68 25.95
CA ALA A 22 -11.50 14.27 26.32
C ALA A 22 -10.88 13.41 25.20
N ALA A 23 -11.16 13.72 23.93
CA ALA A 23 -10.59 13.01 22.76
C ALA A 23 -9.06 13.00 22.73
N PHE A 24 -8.38 14.03 23.24
CA PHE A 24 -6.90 14.10 23.26
C PHE A 24 -6.26 13.22 24.34
N PHE A 25 -7.04 12.78 25.34
CA PHE A 25 -6.55 11.89 26.40
C PHE A 25 -6.79 10.41 26.08
N ARG A 26 -7.44 10.10 24.95
CA ARG A 26 -7.76 8.72 24.60
C ARG A 26 -6.63 8.07 23.82
N PRO A 27 -6.09 6.95 24.29
CA PRO A 27 -5.20 6.16 23.47
C PRO A 27 -5.96 5.57 22.28
N PHE A 28 -5.22 5.25 21.23
CA PHE A 28 -5.69 4.44 20.11
C PHE A 28 -5.01 3.08 20.18
N ASP A 29 -5.72 2.06 19.69
CA ASP A 29 -5.29 0.67 19.77
C ASP A 29 -4.28 0.33 18.68
N GLU A 30 -3.68 -0.86 18.78
CA GLU A 30 -2.80 -1.42 17.76
C GLU A 30 -3.52 -1.62 16.40
N GLU A 31 -2.79 -1.35 15.32
CA GLU A 31 -3.13 -1.80 13.97
C GLU A 31 -2.36 -3.09 13.67
N SER A 32 -3.03 -4.12 13.16
CA SER A 32 -2.41 -5.41 12.82
C SER A 32 -2.66 -5.79 11.37
N VAL A 33 -1.73 -6.56 10.81
CA VAL A 33 -1.83 -7.10 9.46
C VAL A 33 -1.42 -8.57 9.44
N GLY A 34 -2.20 -9.38 8.73
CA GLY A 34 -1.82 -10.73 8.31
C GLY A 34 -1.71 -10.78 6.80
N SER A 35 -0.61 -11.33 6.27
CA SER A 35 -0.33 -11.38 4.84
C SER A 35 0.05 -12.78 4.38
N TYR A 36 -0.50 -13.18 3.25
CA TYR A 36 -0.18 -14.40 2.51
C TYR A 36 0.41 -14.02 1.17
N GLU A 37 1.49 -14.68 0.77
CA GLU A 37 2.13 -14.48 -0.52
C GLU A 37 2.50 -15.83 -1.12
N ALA A 38 2.33 -15.97 -2.43
CA ALA A 38 2.78 -17.14 -3.17
C ALA A 38 3.34 -16.71 -4.53
N GLY A 39 4.32 -17.46 -5.01
CA GLY A 39 4.96 -17.11 -6.27
C GLY A 39 5.90 -18.15 -6.85
N ALA A 40 6.43 -17.82 -8.02
CA ALA A 40 7.38 -18.62 -8.75
C ALA A 40 8.51 -17.75 -9.28
N LYS A 41 9.72 -18.31 -9.25
CA LYS A 41 10.90 -17.81 -9.95
C LYS A 41 11.30 -18.86 -10.96
N LEU A 42 11.37 -18.45 -12.22
CA LEU A 42 11.61 -19.32 -13.36
C LEU A 42 12.87 -18.86 -14.08
N SER A 43 13.62 -19.81 -14.63
CA SER A 43 14.83 -19.51 -15.40
C SER A 43 14.88 -20.43 -16.61
N PHE A 44 15.01 -19.84 -17.80
CA PHE A 44 15.02 -20.53 -19.08
C PHE A 44 16.28 -20.16 -19.88
N PHE A 45 16.57 -20.95 -20.91
CA PHE A 45 17.64 -20.69 -21.87
C PHE A 45 19.01 -20.41 -21.19
N ASP A 46 19.46 -21.32 -20.32
CA ASP A 46 20.70 -21.15 -19.55
C ASP A 46 20.74 -19.85 -18.72
N LYS A 47 19.61 -19.54 -18.07
CA LYS A 47 19.40 -18.35 -17.23
C LYS A 47 19.45 -17.03 -18.01
N ARG A 48 19.30 -17.07 -19.34
CA ARG A 48 19.15 -15.87 -20.18
C ARG A 48 17.78 -15.24 -20.06
N LEU A 49 16.75 -16.01 -19.73
CA LEU A 49 15.44 -15.47 -19.37
C LEU A 49 15.14 -15.83 -17.92
N ARG A 50 14.91 -14.83 -17.08
CA ARG A 50 14.49 -14.99 -15.68
C ARG A 50 13.16 -14.30 -15.51
N LEU A 51 12.19 -15.01 -14.97
CA LEU A 51 10.85 -14.49 -14.68
C LEU A 51 10.57 -14.66 -13.19
N GLY A 52 9.99 -13.63 -12.58
CA GLY A 52 9.39 -13.68 -11.26
C GLY A 52 7.92 -13.33 -11.38
N LEU A 53 7.08 -14.12 -10.69
CA LEU A 53 5.66 -13.86 -10.55
C LEU A 53 5.28 -14.10 -9.09
N SER A 54 4.61 -13.16 -8.48
CA SER A 54 4.04 -13.31 -7.13
C SER A 54 2.62 -12.75 -7.08
N GLY A 55 1.84 -13.30 -6.18
CA GLY A 55 0.55 -12.76 -5.77
C GLY A 55 0.49 -12.70 -4.25
N TYR A 56 -0.16 -11.68 -3.73
CA TYR A 56 -0.28 -11.46 -2.28
C TYR A 56 -1.69 -11.03 -1.89
N PHE A 57 -2.04 -11.32 -0.65
CA PHE A 57 -3.26 -10.88 0.01
C PHE A 57 -2.94 -10.48 1.45
N SER A 58 -3.31 -9.28 1.85
CA SER A 58 -3.08 -8.74 3.19
C SER A 58 -4.38 -8.23 3.78
N ALA A 59 -4.72 -8.71 4.97
CA ALA A 59 -5.87 -8.26 5.75
C ALA A 59 -5.41 -7.42 6.93
N PHE A 60 -5.85 -6.16 6.96
CA PHE A 60 -5.56 -5.19 8.00
C PHE A 60 -6.74 -5.07 8.97
N THR A 61 -6.46 -4.96 10.27
CA THR A 61 -7.45 -4.73 11.31
C THR A 61 -6.99 -3.61 12.23
N GLY A 62 -7.91 -2.71 12.58
CA GLY A 62 -7.65 -1.62 13.51
C GLY A 62 -6.82 -0.50 12.89
N ILE A 63 -7.03 -0.18 11.61
CA ILE A 63 -6.18 0.77 10.87
C ILE A 63 -6.18 2.14 11.53
N GLN A 64 -5.02 2.63 11.97
CA GLN A 64 -4.92 3.94 12.62
C GLN A 64 -4.87 5.05 11.55
N GLN A 65 -5.89 5.92 11.55
CA GLN A 65 -5.96 7.09 10.66
C GLN A 65 -6.26 8.38 11.42
N ASN A 66 -5.73 9.49 10.90
CA ASN A 66 -6.11 10.82 11.35
C ASN A 66 -7.54 11.13 10.91
N ALA A 67 -8.40 11.45 11.87
CA ALA A 67 -9.76 11.90 11.66
C ALA A 67 -9.95 13.32 12.22
N ILE A 68 -10.69 14.15 11.49
CA ILE A 68 -11.11 15.46 11.97
C ILE A 68 -12.37 15.27 12.81
N LEU A 69 -12.27 15.47 14.12
CA LEU A 69 -13.39 15.33 15.07
C LEU A 69 -14.20 16.61 15.22
N SER A 70 -13.58 17.77 14.98
CA SER A 70 -14.22 19.09 15.00
C SER A 70 -13.51 19.99 14.00
N ALA A 71 -14.27 20.83 13.30
CA ALA A 71 -13.74 21.81 12.35
C ALA A 71 -13.54 23.21 12.97
N SER A 72 -14.13 23.48 14.15
CA SER A 72 -13.98 24.75 14.87
C SER A 72 -14.20 24.57 16.39
N PRO A 73 -13.14 24.58 17.22
CA PRO A 73 -11.73 24.54 16.82
C PRO A 73 -11.40 23.25 16.05
N VAL A 74 -10.37 23.28 15.20
CA VAL A 74 -9.91 22.08 14.47
C VAL A 74 -9.34 21.08 15.48
N ILE A 75 -9.96 19.92 15.57
CA ILE A 75 -9.50 18.79 16.41
C ILE A 75 -9.21 17.62 15.49
N ILE A 76 -7.97 17.16 15.49
CA ILE A 76 -7.52 15.98 14.75
C ILE A 76 -7.06 14.95 15.77
N ALA A 77 -7.56 13.73 15.63
CA ALA A 77 -7.17 12.59 16.46
C ALA A 77 -6.94 11.36 15.60
N VAL A 78 -6.05 10.49 16.04
CA VAL A 78 -5.85 9.16 15.48
C VAL A 78 -6.95 8.25 15.99
N LEU A 79 -7.68 7.61 15.06
CA LEU A 79 -8.70 6.61 15.35
C LEU A 79 -8.38 5.29 14.63
N ASN A 80 -8.72 4.17 15.25
CA ASN A 80 -8.75 2.88 14.56
C ASN A 80 -10.00 2.84 13.65
N SER A 81 -9.79 3.04 12.36
CA SER A 81 -10.80 3.31 11.33
C SER A 81 -11.31 2.06 10.61
N GLY A 82 -11.28 0.89 11.26
CA GLY A 82 -11.86 -0.35 10.75
C GLY A 82 -10.83 -1.30 10.13
N LYS A 83 -11.20 -1.91 9.00
CA LYS A 83 -10.44 -2.99 8.33
C LYS A 83 -10.22 -2.65 6.86
N ALA A 84 -9.13 -3.15 6.29
CA ALA A 84 -8.87 -3.08 4.86
C ALA A 84 -8.29 -4.40 4.35
N GLU A 85 -8.56 -4.67 3.09
CA GLU A 85 -7.94 -5.76 2.35
C GLU A 85 -7.13 -5.16 1.21
N ILE A 86 -5.90 -5.64 1.07
CA ILE A 86 -5.00 -5.23 0.00
C ILE A 86 -4.46 -6.49 -0.65
N TYR A 87 -4.74 -6.65 -1.93
CA TYR A 87 -4.24 -7.77 -2.71
C TYR A 87 -3.73 -7.30 -4.06
N GLY A 88 -2.86 -8.12 -4.65
CA GLY A 88 -2.18 -7.71 -5.85
C GLY A 88 -1.29 -8.81 -6.40
N GLY A 89 -0.61 -8.45 -7.48
CA GLY A 89 0.37 -9.30 -8.13
C GLY A 89 1.52 -8.50 -8.68
N GLU A 90 2.69 -9.12 -8.70
CA GLU A 90 3.90 -8.54 -9.25
C GLU A 90 4.49 -9.50 -10.28
N PHE A 91 4.96 -8.91 -11.36
CA PHE A 91 5.71 -9.60 -12.40
C PHE A 91 7.05 -8.89 -12.59
N GLU A 92 8.12 -9.66 -12.67
CA GLU A 92 9.45 -9.19 -13.04
C GLU A 92 10.03 -10.08 -14.13
N ALA A 93 10.77 -9.50 -15.07
CA ALA A 93 11.47 -10.22 -16.11
C ALA A 93 12.84 -9.61 -16.37
N THR A 94 13.83 -10.48 -16.57
CA THR A 94 15.13 -10.13 -17.15
C THR A 94 15.41 -11.04 -18.32
N ALA A 95 15.71 -10.47 -19.49
CA ALA A 95 16.07 -11.19 -20.70
C ALA A 95 17.44 -10.76 -21.22
N LEU A 96 18.27 -11.73 -21.61
CA LEU A 96 19.59 -11.55 -22.23
C LEU A 96 19.54 -12.03 -23.69
N LEU A 97 19.43 -11.08 -24.61
CA LEU A 97 19.26 -11.28 -26.05
C LEU A 97 20.57 -10.90 -26.77
N GLY A 98 21.54 -11.82 -26.77
CA GLY A 98 22.88 -11.51 -27.25
C GLY A 98 23.58 -10.53 -26.30
N GLY A 99 23.95 -9.35 -26.80
CA GLY A 99 24.50 -8.25 -26.00
C GLY A 99 23.43 -7.42 -25.26
N LEU A 100 22.16 -7.53 -25.65
CA LEU A 100 21.07 -6.73 -25.08
C LEU A 100 20.56 -7.35 -23.78
N ARG A 101 20.54 -6.57 -22.70
CA ARG A 101 19.79 -6.90 -21.48
C ARG A 101 18.51 -6.08 -21.44
N LEU A 102 17.37 -6.76 -21.32
CA LEU A 102 16.08 -6.14 -21.06
C LEU A 102 15.62 -6.48 -19.64
N ASN A 103 15.09 -5.49 -18.92
CA ASN A 103 14.41 -5.70 -17.65
C ASN A 103 13.00 -5.11 -17.73
N ALA A 104 12.01 -5.81 -17.21
CA ALA A 104 10.65 -5.32 -17.11
C ALA A 104 10.06 -5.64 -15.74
N SER A 105 9.21 -4.76 -15.22
CA SER A 105 8.40 -5.03 -14.05
C SER A 105 6.98 -4.47 -14.21
N LEU A 106 6.02 -5.15 -13.59
CA LEU A 106 4.62 -4.76 -13.53
C LEU A 106 4.10 -5.04 -12.12
N GLY A 107 3.50 -4.03 -11.49
CA GLY A 107 2.80 -4.16 -10.22
C GLY A 107 1.33 -3.82 -10.41
N LEU A 108 0.45 -4.69 -9.91
CA LEU A 108 -0.99 -4.47 -9.84
C LEU A 108 -1.45 -4.60 -8.39
N ILE A 109 -2.16 -3.61 -7.89
CA ILE A 109 -2.65 -3.59 -6.51
C ILE A 109 -4.11 -3.13 -6.46
N HIS A 110 -4.88 -3.79 -5.61
CA HIS A 110 -6.27 -3.46 -5.31
C HIS A 110 -6.41 -3.27 -3.79
N PRO A 111 -6.46 -2.00 -3.32
CA PRO A 111 -6.64 -1.70 -1.91
C PRO A 111 -8.07 -1.22 -1.61
N GLU A 112 -8.74 -1.83 -0.63
CA GLU A 112 -10.11 -1.45 -0.25
C GLU A 112 -10.32 -1.52 1.27
N PHE A 113 -11.03 -0.53 1.83
CA PHE A 113 -11.56 -0.63 3.19
C PHE A 113 -12.78 -1.55 3.22
N THR A 114 -12.72 -2.62 4.01
CA THR A 114 -13.80 -3.62 4.10
C THR A 114 -14.74 -3.39 5.28
N ASP A 115 -14.33 -2.56 6.25
CA ASP A 115 -15.12 -2.16 7.41
C ASP A 115 -14.71 -0.77 7.91
N GLY A 116 -15.56 -0.12 8.69
CA GLY A 116 -15.32 1.22 9.23
C GLY A 116 -15.99 2.34 8.43
N PRO A 117 -15.72 3.61 8.78
CA PRO A 117 -16.34 4.77 8.13
C PRO A 117 -15.91 4.95 6.66
N TYR A 118 -14.86 4.27 6.23
CA TYR A 118 -14.34 4.33 4.86
C TYR A 118 -14.71 3.11 4.02
N LYS A 119 -15.59 2.23 4.51
CA LYS A 119 -15.94 0.98 3.83
C LYS A 119 -16.34 1.22 2.36
N GLY A 120 -15.75 0.43 1.46
CA GLY A 120 -15.95 0.53 0.00
C GLY A 120 -15.07 1.58 -0.69
N SER A 121 -14.35 2.41 0.08
CA SER A 121 -13.38 3.35 -0.47
C SER A 121 -12.01 2.68 -0.64
N GLU A 122 -11.24 3.20 -1.59
CA GLU A 122 -9.86 2.78 -1.80
C GLU A 122 -8.95 3.29 -0.67
N VAL A 123 -7.82 2.63 -0.48
CA VAL A 123 -6.76 3.19 0.37
C VAL A 123 -6.08 4.32 -0.39
N PRO A 124 -6.00 5.54 0.17
CA PRO A 124 -5.42 6.68 -0.53
C PRO A 124 -3.92 6.47 -0.73
N THR A 125 -3.35 7.27 -1.63
CA THR A 125 -1.92 7.33 -2.00
C THR A 125 -1.33 6.04 -2.55
N VAL A 126 -2.18 5.09 -2.98
CA VAL A 126 -1.77 3.86 -3.67
C VAL A 126 -1.98 4.00 -5.18
N ALA A 127 -0.92 3.81 -5.97
CA ALA A 127 -1.04 3.69 -7.41
C ALA A 127 -1.35 2.25 -7.78
N LYS A 128 -2.48 2.02 -8.43
CA LYS A 128 -2.98 0.68 -8.76
C LYS A 128 -2.12 -0.07 -9.77
N THR A 129 -1.48 0.67 -10.68
CA THR A 129 -0.64 0.10 -11.72
C THR A 129 0.72 0.79 -11.76
N THR A 130 1.77 0.00 -11.67
CA THR A 130 3.16 0.45 -11.89
C THR A 130 3.80 -0.40 -12.98
N PHE A 131 4.59 0.22 -13.84
CA PHE A 131 5.32 -0.46 -14.90
C PHE A 131 6.69 0.17 -15.08
N ALA A 132 7.72 -0.66 -15.26
CA ALA A 132 9.04 -0.21 -15.63
C ALA A 132 9.62 -1.10 -16.73
N LEU A 133 10.38 -0.50 -17.64
CA LEU A 133 11.10 -1.19 -18.70
C LEU A 133 12.48 -0.54 -18.84
N SER A 134 13.53 -1.34 -18.94
CA SER A 134 14.88 -0.85 -19.25
C SER A 134 15.62 -1.77 -20.22
N ALA A 135 16.54 -1.16 -20.97
CA ALA A 135 17.38 -1.80 -21.95
C ALA A 135 18.83 -1.34 -21.78
N ASP A 136 19.75 -2.30 -21.68
CA ASP A 136 21.20 -2.06 -21.66
C ASP A 136 21.84 -2.76 -22.86
N TYR A 137 22.68 -2.05 -23.62
CA TYR A 137 23.39 -2.62 -24.77
C TYR A 137 24.85 -2.13 -24.83
N PRO A 138 25.84 -3.03 -24.67
CA PRO A 138 27.24 -2.69 -24.88
C PRO A 138 27.60 -2.73 -26.36
N ILE A 139 28.31 -1.72 -26.82
CA ILE A 139 28.89 -1.61 -28.15
C ILE A 139 30.40 -1.65 -28.01
N GLU A 140 31.02 -2.71 -28.54
CA GLU A 140 32.47 -2.82 -28.64
C GLU A 140 32.95 -1.98 -29.84
N LEU A 141 33.81 -1.00 -29.59
CA LEU A 141 34.45 -0.14 -30.58
C LEU A 141 35.96 -0.42 -30.60
N SER A 142 36.64 -0.06 -31.69
CA SER A 142 38.11 -0.20 -31.76
C SER A 142 38.87 0.59 -30.70
N ALA A 143 38.27 1.66 -30.18
CA ALA A 143 38.85 2.54 -29.16
C ALA A 143 38.40 2.22 -27.72
N GLY A 144 37.53 1.23 -27.51
CA GLY A 144 36.98 0.89 -26.19
C GLY A 144 35.52 0.45 -26.26
N ARG A 145 34.83 0.41 -25.12
CA ARG A 145 33.43 -0.02 -25.01
C ARG A 145 32.51 1.16 -24.70
N LEU A 146 31.39 1.23 -25.38
CA LEU A 146 30.30 2.17 -25.12
C LEU A 146 29.09 1.40 -24.58
N ASP A 147 28.63 1.72 -23.37
CA ASP A 147 27.42 1.14 -22.80
C ASP A 147 26.23 2.09 -23.01
N LEU A 148 25.20 1.61 -23.71
CA LEU A 148 23.94 2.34 -23.90
C LEU A 148 22.91 1.88 -22.87
N HIS A 149 22.17 2.84 -22.31
CA HIS A 149 21.06 2.59 -21.39
C HIS A 149 19.84 3.43 -21.77
N VAL A 150 18.66 2.82 -21.75
CA VAL A 150 17.36 3.48 -21.91
C VAL A 150 16.38 2.89 -20.90
N ASP A 151 15.60 3.73 -20.23
CA ASP A 151 14.54 3.32 -19.33
C ASP A 151 13.23 4.09 -19.55
N TYR A 152 12.13 3.47 -19.14
CA TYR A 152 10.80 4.04 -19.09
C TYR A 152 10.07 3.56 -17.85
N ASN A 153 9.43 4.51 -17.14
CA ASN A 153 8.69 4.25 -15.92
C ASN A 153 7.29 4.86 -16.00
N TYR A 154 6.27 4.09 -15.60
CA TYR A 154 4.89 4.51 -15.53
C TYR A 154 4.28 4.18 -14.18
N ARG A 155 3.46 5.10 -13.66
CA ARG A 155 2.65 4.91 -12.47
C ARG A 155 1.29 5.55 -12.69
N SER A 156 0.23 4.83 -12.39
CA SER A 156 -1.13 5.34 -12.49
C SER A 156 -1.37 6.48 -11.50
N GLU A 157 -2.48 7.19 -11.70
CA GLU A 157 -2.96 8.22 -10.79
C GLU A 157 -3.19 7.66 -9.38
N VAL A 158 -3.12 8.56 -8.39
CA VAL A 158 -3.35 8.27 -6.98
C VAL A 158 -4.37 9.26 -6.42
N PHE A 159 -5.22 8.79 -5.52
CA PHE A 159 -6.15 9.64 -4.78
C PHE A 159 -5.54 10.00 -3.43
N PHE A 160 -5.54 11.29 -3.05
CA PHE A 160 -4.92 11.75 -1.80
C PHE A 160 -5.88 11.77 -0.61
N LEU A 161 -7.19 11.75 -0.87
CA LEU A 161 -8.22 11.92 0.14
C LEU A 161 -9.33 10.89 -0.09
N ASN A 162 -9.76 10.27 0.99
CA ASN A 162 -11.01 9.50 1.00
C ASN A 162 -12.15 10.46 1.31
N THR A 163 -13.08 10.60 0.37
CA THR A 163 -14.29 11.39 0.59
C THR A 163 -15.21 10.63 1.53
N VAL A 164 -15.35 11.09 2.77
CA VAL A 164 -16.46 10.67 3.63
C VAL A 164 -17.68 11.48 3.18
N THR A 165 -18.71 10.80 2.68
CA THR A 165 -20.01 11.46 2.48
C THR A 165 -20.59 11.79 3.85
N ILE A 166 -20.42 13.03 4.29
CA ILE A 166 -21.13 13.54 5.46
C ILE A 166 -22.56 13.87 5.01
N THR A 167 -23.47 12.89 5.12
CA THR A 167 -24.90 13.14 4.90
C THR A 167 -25.46 13.86 6.13
N GLY A 168 -25.40 15.19 6.10
CA GLY A 168 -26.00 16.08 7.12
C GLY A 168 -24.97 16.71 8.05
N ALA A 169 -25.19 17.98 8.40
CA ALA A 169 -24.37 18.78 9.31
C ALA A 169 -24.49 18.31 10.79
N GLY A 170 -24.37 17.01 11.01
CA GLY A 170 -24.30 16.36 12.32
C GLY A 170 -22.98 15.61 12.47
N PRO A 171 -22.59 15.26 13.70
CA PRO A 171 -21.40 14.47 13.94
C PRO A 171 -21.46 13.16 13.13
N VAL A 172 -20.39 12.86 12.38
CA VAL A 172 -20.27 11.61 11.63
C VAL A 172 -20.48 10.46 12.61
N PRO A 173 -21.52 9.62 12.42
CA PRO A 173 -21.81 8.54 13.36
C PRO A 173 -20.62 7.59 13.40
N LEU A 174 -19.96 7.51 14.56
CA LEU A 174 -18.87 6.58 14.81
C LEU A 174 -19.38 5.14 14.60
N THR A 175 -18.62 4.33 13.88
CA THR A 175 -18.93 2.89 13.73
C THR A 175 -18.94 2.21 15.10
N PRO A 176 -19.56 1.02 15.29
CA PRO A 176 -19.50 0.31 16.56
C PRO A 176 -18.07 0.08 17.07
N PHE A 177 -17.12 -0.10 16.16
CA PHE A 177 -15.70 -0.21 16.49
C PHE A 177 -15.10 1.11 16.98
N GLN A 178 -15.38 2.21 16.27
CA GLN A 178 -14.99 3.56 16.72
C GLN A 178 -15.73 3.98 18.00
N ARG A 179 -16.96 3.51 18.19
CA ARG A 179 -17.71 3.69 19.43
C ARG A 179 -17.12 2.89 20.56
N ARG A 180 -16.59 1.68 20.34
CA ARG A 180 -15.84 0.96 21.39
C ARG A 180 -14.54 1.64 21.74
N SER A 181 -13.82 2.20 20.76
CA SER A 181 -12.66 3.04 21.08
C SER A 181 -13.06 4.36 21.74
N ILE A 182 -14.35 4.77 21.63
CA ILE A 182 -14.92 6.03 22.14
C ILE A 182 -15.91 5.86 23.33
N SER A 183 -16.30 4.66 23.75
CA SER A 183 -17.21 4.42 24.89
C SER A 183 -16.42 3.82 26.04
N GLN A 184 -16.55 4.40 27.22
CA GLN A 184 -16.07 3.79 28.45
C GLN A 184 -17.08 2.72 28.85
N ASP A 185 -16.66 1.46 28.82
CA ASP A 185 -17.07 0.44 29.78
C ASP A 185 -15.79 -0.18 30.37
#